data_AF-A0A0B7IF75-F1
#
_entry.id   AF-A0A0B7IF75-F1
#
_cell.length_a   1.000
_cell.length_b   1.000
_cell.length_c   1.000
_cell.angle_alpha   90.00
_cell.angle_beta   90.00
_cell.angle_gamma   90.00
#
_symmetry.space_group_name_H-M   'P 1'
#
loop_
_entity.id
_entity.type
_entity.pdbx_description
1 polymer ?
#
loop_
_entity_poly.entity_id
_entity_poly.type
_entity_poly.pdbx_seq_one_letter_code
_entity_poly.pdbx_strand_id
1 'polypeptide(L)'
;MKLRKLIKILCFKKSFKIRNTDTLLGWSQRYIQSGDKIGELFCYREMGRIQRENSQLTEAINNHQKALDIALILKDTTEIVKLLNDLGVDLRRIGALPEASSYHYKALGYAEAYSGKKNKIDAKNLVIATNGIANISLLLGYDAEAEKYYRKSLQGEKELGSEVGQAINLAKLGTIFEQRQQYDSAQVYYQRSMEQNVLAKTNRGIGLCLNSFGRITSKTKTIRISS
;
A
#
# COMPACT_ATOMS: atom_id res chain seq x y z
N MET A 1 3.52 -31.57 -5.10
CA MET A 1 2.08 -31.19 -5.09
C MET A 1 1.80 -29.68 -5.24
N LYS A 2 2.69 -28.76 -4.82
CA LYS A 2 2.52 -27.29 -4.95
C LYS A 2 2.50 -26.76 -6.41
N LEU A 3 3.29 -27.36 -7.30
CA LEU A 3 3.47 -26.86 -8.69
C LEU A 3 2.22 -26.99 -9.57
N ARG A 4 1.51 -28.13 -9.52
CA ARG A 4 0.26 -28.35 -10.29
C ARG A 4 -0.89 -27.44 -9.83
N LYS A 5 -0.93 -27.04 -8.55
CA LYS A 5 -1.93 -26.10 -8.02
C LYS A 5 -1.60 -24.63 -8.38
N LEU A 6 -0.32 -24.26 -8.38
CA LEU A 6 0.14 -22.95 -8.87
C LEU A 6 -0.18 -22.76 -10.36
N ILE A 7 -0.04 -23.82 -11.16
CA ILE A 7 -0.40 -23.84 -12.59
C ILE A 7 -1.90 -23.61 -12.79
N LYS A 8 -2.79 -24.17 -11.93
CA LYS A 8 -4.23 -23.86 -12.01
C LYS A 8 -4.52 -22.38 -11.75
N ILE A 9 -3.90 -21.77 -10.74
CA ILE A 9 -4.07 -20.34 -10.41
C ILE A 9 -3.50 -19.44 -11.53
N LEU A 10 -2.35 -19.79 -12.11
CA LEU A 10 -1.73 -19.08 -13.23
C LEU A 10 -2.53 -19.24 -14.54
N CYS A 11 -3.05 -20.44 -14.82
CA CYS A 11 -3.97 -20.68 -15.92
C CYS A 11 -5.26 -19.87 -15.71
N PHE A 12 -5.79 -19.78 -14.49
CA PHE A 12 -6.98 -19.00 -14.16
C PHE A 12 -6.81 -17.50 -14.42
N LYS A 13 -5.64 -16.92 -14.04
CA LYS A 13 -5.29 -15.52 -14.38
C LYS A 13 -5.17 -15.25 -15.87
N LYS A 14 -4.73 -16.23 -16.67
CA LYS A 14 -4.56 -16.09 -18.12
C LYS A 14 -5.84 -16.35 -18.92
N SER A 15 -6.74 -17.20 -18.43
CA SER A 15 -7.89 -17.70 -19.20
C SER A 15 -9.17 -16.89 -19.01
N PHE A 16 -9.35 -16.16 -17.90
CA PHE A 16 -10.54 -15.33 -17.71
C PHE A 16 -10.16 -13.93 -17.21
N LYS A 17 -10.61 -12.91 -17.94
CA LYS A 17 -10.66 -11.52 -17.45
C LYS A 17 -11.64 -11.48 -16.28
N ILE A 18 -11.19 -11.81 -15.08
CA ILE A 18 -11.94 -11.62 -13.84
C ILE A 18 -12.16 -10.12 -13.70
N ARG A 19 -13.36 -9.65 -14.04
CA ARG A 19 -13.73 -8.23 -14.04
C ARG A 19 -14.91 -7.91 -13.14
N ASN A 20 -15.64 -8.91 -12.65
CA ASN A 20 -16.80 -8.71 -11.82
C ASN A 20 -16.80 -9.66 -10.61
N THR A 21 -17.43 -9.20 -9.54
CA THR A 21 -17.54 -9.88 -8.25
C THR A 21 -18.44 -11.11 -8.29
N ASP A 22 -19.45 -11.14 -9.16
CA ASP A 22 -20.42 -12.26 -9.27
C ASP A 22 -19.74 -13.55 -9.76
N THR A 23 -18.83 -13.41 -10.72
CA THR A 23 -18.04 -14.55 -11.20
C THR A 23 -17.20 -15.13 -10.06
N LEU A 24 -16.55 -14.26 -9.27
CA LEU A 24 -15.76 -14.68 -8.12
C LEU A 24 -16.62 -15.30 -7.01
N LEU A 25 -17.86 -14.83 -6.83
CA LEU A 25 -18.82 -15.40 -5.90
C LEU A 25 -19.23 -16.82 -6.29
N GLY A 26 -19.50 -17.06 -7.58
CA GLY A 26 -19.80 -18.42 -8.06
C GLY A 26 -18.63 -19.38 -7.86
N TRP A 27 -17.39 -18.91 -8.06
CA TRP A 27 -16.20 -19.71 -7.79
C TRP A 27 -15.96 -19.95 -6.30
N SER A 28 -16.16 -18.96 -5.44
CA SER A 28 -15.99 -19.13 -3.99
C SER A 28 -16.94 -20.20 -3.45
N GLN A 29 -18.21 -20.22 -3.89
CA GLN A 29 -19.17 -21.26 -3.53
C GLN A 29 -18.69 -22.66 -3.93
N ARG A 30 -18.17 -22.83 -5.15
CA ARG A 30 -17.59 -24.10 -5.61
C ARG A 30 -16.38 -24.52 -4.76
N TYR A 31 -15.50 -23.57 -4.45
CA TYR A 31 -14.33 -23.85 -3.62
C TYR A 31 -14.72 -24.24 -2.18
N ILE A 32 -15.72 -23.57 -1.60
CA ILE A 32 -16.29 -23.91 -0.29
C ILE A 32 -16.82 -25.36 -0.31
N GLN A 33 -17.62 -25.72 -1.31
CA GLN A 33 -18.18 -27.08 -1.44
C GLN A 33 -17.08 -28.15 -1.60
N SER A 34 -16.00 -27.83 -2.31
CA SER A 34 -14.87 -28.75 -2.51
C SER A 34 -13.85 -28.76 -1.36
N GLY A 35 -13.97 -27.86 -0.38
CA GLY A 35 -12.98 -27.67 0.68
C GLY A 35 -11.66 -27.02 0.22
N ASP A 36 -11.60 -26.38 -0.95
CA ASP A 36 -10.39 -25.72 -1.46
C ASP A 36 -10.20 -24.33 -0.84
N LYS A 37 -9.57 -24.30 0.33
CA LYS A 37 -9.26 -23.06 1.06
C LYS A 37 -8.38 -22.08 0.30
N ILE A 38 -7.50 -22.55 -0.59
CA ILE A 38 -6.64 -21.65 -1.37
C ILE A 38 -7.47 -20.93 -2.43
N GLY A 39 -8.37 -21.66 -3.11
CA GLY A 39 -9.33 -21.08 -4.05
C GLY A 39 -10.27 -20.08 -3.39
N GLU A 40 -10.80 -20.42 -2.21
CA GLU A 40 -11.67 -19.56 -1.40
C GLU A 40 -10.97 -18.25 -1.02
N LEU A 41 -9.75 -18.32 -0.46
CA LEU A 41 -8.92 -17.16 -0.12
C LEU A 41 -8.69 -16.25 -1.34
N PHE A 42 -8.31 -16.85 -2.47
CA PHE A 42 -8.07 -16.09 -3.70
C PHE A 42 -9.32 -15.32 -4.14
N CYS A 43 -10.49 -15.98 -4.15
CA CYS A 43 -11.74 -15.34 -4.53
C CYS A 43 -12.07 -14.15 -3.63
N TYR A 44 -12.05 -14.34 -2.31
CA TYR A 44 -12.37 -13.28 -1.37
C TYR A 44 -11.39 -12.10 -1.44
N ARG A 45 -10.08 -12.37 -1.57
CA ARG A 45 -9.09 -11.30 -1.72
C ARG A 45 -9.30 -10.49 -3.00
N GLU A 46 -9.55 -11.14 -4.13
CA GLU A 46 -9.76 -10.42 -5.39
C GLU A 46 -11.12 -9.67 -5.40
N MET A 47 -12.16 -10.22 -4.78
CA MET A 47 -13.42 -9.51 -4.56
C MET A 47 -13.19 -8.24 -3.74
N GLY A 48 -12.49 -8.35 -2.62
CA GLY A 48 -12.17 -7.20 -1.77
C GLY A 48 -11.38 -6.12 -2.52
N ARG A 49 -10.40 -6.51 -3.34
CA ARG A 49 -9.64 -5.58 -4.19
C ARG A 49 -10.55 -4.85 -5.19
N ILE A 50 -11.40 -5.57 -5.92
CA ILE A 50 -12.33 -4.99 -6.92
C ILE A 50 -13.33 -4.06 -6.23
N GLN A 51 -13.88 -4.46 -5.09
CA GLN A 51 -14.84 -3.67 -4.32
C GLN A 51 -14.20 -2.40 -3.78
N ARG A 52 -12.97 -2.47 -3.25
CA ARG A 52 -12.20 -1.28 -2.89
C ARG A 52 -12.03 -0.35 -4.09
N GLU A 53 -11.64 -0.87 -5.26
CA GLU A 53 -11.47 -0.07 -6.48
C GLU A 53 -12.77 0.63 -6.90
N ASN A 54 -13.92 -0.01 -6.67
CA ASN A 54 -15.26 0.54 -6.92
C ASN A 54 -15.85 1.33 -5.74
N SER A 55 -15.06 1.62 -4.70
CA SER A 55 -15.47 2.34 -3.48
C SER A 55 -16.57 1.66 -2.65
N GLN A 56 -16.80 0.36 -2.85
CA GLN A 56 -17.65 -0.50 -2.01
C GLN A 56 -16.83 -0.97 -0.80
N LEU A 57 -16.53 -0.04 0.11
CA LEU A 57 -15.52 -0.26 1.16
C LEU A 57 -15.98 -1.23 2.26
N THR A 58 -17.27 -1.22 2.60
CA THR A 58 -17.83 -2.16 3.59
C THR A 58 -17.72 -3.61 3.10
N GLU A 59 -18.07 -3.85 1.85
CA GLU A 59 -17.96 -5.17 1.23
C GLU A 59 -16.49 -5.58 1.06
N ALA A 60 -15.61 -4.63 0.73
CA ALA A 60 -14.18 -4.88 0.62
C ALA A 60 -13.59 -5.36 1.95
N ILE A 61 -13.90 -4.67 3.05
CA ILE A 61 -13.48 -5.04 4.41
C ILE A 61 -13.99 -6.45 4.74
N ASN A 62 -15.27 -6.74 4.50
CA ASN A 62 -15.85 -8.05 4.77
C ASN A 62 -15.15 -9.18 3.99
N ASN A 63 -14.84 -8.96 2.71
CA ASN A 63 -14.17 -9.97 1.89
C ASN A 63 -12.68 -10.11 2.24
N HIS A 64 -11.96 -9.02 2.52
CA HIS A 64 -10.58 -9.12 3.00
C HIS A 64 -10.50 -9.79 4.38
N GLN A 65 -11.48 -9.59 5.27
CA GLN A 65 -11.55 -10.29 6.56
C GLN A 65 -11.74 -11.79 6.38
N LYS A 66 -12.68 -12.22 5.53
CA LYS A 66 -12.86 -13.66 5.21
C LYS A 66 -11.60 -14.29 4.64
N ALA A 67 -10.93 -13.58 3.73
CA ALA A 67 -9.65 -14.05 3.20
C ALA A 67 -8.57 -14.15 4.28
N LEU A 68 -8.54 -13.21 5.24
CA LEU A 68 -7.59 -13.21 6.35
C LEU A 68 -7.81 -14.40 7.29
N ASP A 69 -9.07 -14.70 7.61
CA ASP A 69 -9.42 -15.84 8.46
C ASP A 69 -8.92 -17.17 7.83
N ILE A 70 -9.07 -17.30 6.51
CA ILE A 70 -8.55 -18.46 5.78
C ILE A 70 -7.01 -18.47 5.75
N ALA A 71 -6.38 -17.31 5.55
CA ALA A 71 -4.92 -17.19 5.54
C ALA A 71 -4.30 -17.62 6.89
N LEU A 72 -4.97 -17.28 8.00
CA LEU A 72 -4.61 -17.70 9.36
C LEU A 72 -4.73 -19.23 9.53
N ILE A 73 -5.80 -19.85 9.02
CA ILE A 73 -5.98 -21.32 9.03
C ILE A 73 -4.86 -21.99 8.23
N LEU A 74 -4.52 -21.44 7.06
CA LEU A 74 -3.46 -21.95 6.18
C LEU A 74 -2.05 -21.65 6.70
N LYS A 75 -1.92 -20.77 7.71
CA LYS A 75 -0.65 -20.25 8.23
C LYS A 75 0.23 -19.66 7.13
N ASP A 76 -0.38 -19.06 6.11
CA ASP A 76 0.34 -18.41 5.01
C ASP A 76 0.69 -16.98 5.43
N THR A 77 1.90 -16.80 5.95
CA THR A 77 2.35 -15.52 6.52
C THR A 77 2.40 -14.41 5.48
N THR A 78 2.72 -14.72 4.22
CA THR A 78 2.74 -13.74 3.14
C THR A 78 1.33 -13.23 2.83
N GLU A 79 0.34 -14.11 2.76
CA GLU A 79 -1.06 -13.71 2.57
C GLU A 79 -1.63 -12.99 3.81
N ILE A 80 -1.27 -13.40 5.03
CA ILE A 80 -1.66 -12.71 6.26
C ILE A 80 -1.19 -11.25 6.22
N VAL A 81 0.09 -10.98 5.95
CA VAL A 81 0.61 -9.61 5.89
C VAL A 81 -0.08 -8.80 4.79
N LYS A 82 -0.30 -9.40 3.62
CA LYS A 82 -0.98 -8.72 2.52
C LYS A 82 -2.41 -8.31 2.88
N LEU A 83 -3.17 -9.22 3.48
CA LEU A 83 -4.57 -8.98 3.83
C LEU A 83 -4.72 -7.99 5.00
N LEU A 84 -3.82 -8.03 5.97
CA LEU A 84 -3.75 -7.00 7.02
C LEU A 84 -3.46 -5.61 6.42
N ASN A 85 -2.56 -5.52 5.45
CA ASN A 85 -2.31 -4.27 4.72
C ASN A 85 -3.53 -3.82 3.90
N ASP A 86 -4.22 -4.74 3.23
CA ASP A 86 -5.42 -4.45 2.46
C ASP A 86 -6.54 -3.90 3.37
N LEU A 87 -6.77 -4.52 4.53
CA LEU A 87 -7.72 -4.03 5.55
C LEU A 87 -7.32 -2.65 6.09
N GLY A 88 -6.03 -2.42 6.36
CA GLY A 88 -5.54 -1.10 6.79
C GLY A 88 -5.82 -0.01 5.75
N VAL A 89 -5.65 -0.32 4.46
CA VAL A 89 -5.99 0.61 3.36
C VAL A 89 -7.50 0.88 3.30
N ASP A 90 -8.33 -0.15 3.41
CA ASP A 90 -9.79 0.00 3.33
C ASP A 90 -10.32 0.84 4.50
N LEU A 91 -9.87 0.54 5.72
CA LEU A 91 -10.27 1.25 6.95
C LEU A 91 -9.84 2.72 6.92
N ARG A 92 -8.63 3.00 6.41
CA ARG A 92 -8.17 4.38 6.21
C ARG A 92 -9.06 5.15 5.23
N ARG A 93 -9.60 4.48 4.20
CA ARG A 93 -10.49 5.12 3.20
C ARG A 93 -11.87 5.44 3.74
N ILE A 94 -12.36 4.73 4.77
CA ILE A 94 -13.62 5.07 5.46
C ILE A 94 -13.41 6.02 6.65
N GLY A 95 -12.17 6.37 6.97
CA GLY A 95 -11.84 7.28 8.08
C GLY A 95 -11.64 6.61 9.45
N ALA A 96 -11.67 5.27 9.51
CA ALA A 96 -11.38 4.49 10.73
C ALA A 96 -9.86 4.42 10.97
N LEU A 97 -9.24 5.57 11.27
CA LEU A 97 -7.79 5.73 11.35
C LEU A 97 -7.13 4.90 12.47
N PRO A 98 -7.67 4.83 13.72
CA PRO A 98 -7.09 3.99 14.77
C PRO A 98 -7.05 2.51 14.39
N GLU A 99 -8.14 1.99 13.84
CA GLU A 99 -8.27 0.61 13.40
C GLU A 99 -7.31 0.33 12.22
N ALA A 100 -7.28 1.23 11.24
CA ALA A 100 -6.35 1.13 10.11
C ALA A 100 -4.89 1.05 10.57
N SER A 101 -4.52 1.88 11.56
CA SER A 101 -3.18 1.87 12.15
C SER A 101 -2.87 0.53 12.81
N SER A 102 -3.82 -0.01 13.60
CA SER A 102 -3.70 -1.33 14.22
C SER A 102 -3.42 -2.43 13.19
N TYR A 103 -4.11 -2.42 12.05
CA TYR A 103 -3.90 -3.39 10.99
C TYR A 103 -2.52 -3.29 10.33
N HIS A 104 -2.03 -2.08 10.04
CA HIS A 104 -0.67 -1.93 9.50
C HIS A 104 0.42 -2.29 10.51
N TYR A 105 0.22 -2.00 11.80
CA TYR A 105 1.13 -2.44 12.86
C TYR A 105 1.15 -3.95 13.03
N LYS A 106 -0.01 -4.62 12.94
CA LYS A 106 -0.09 -6.09 12.89
C LYS A 106 0.65 -6.63 11.67
N ALA A 107 0.43 -6.04 10.48
CA ALA A 107 1.11 -6.45 9.25
C ALA A 107 2.65 -6.34 9.39
N LEU A 108 3.13 -5.24 9.98
CA LEU A 108 4.54 -5.03 10.29
C LEU A 108 5.08 -6.11 11.24
N GLY A 109 4.37 -6.38 12.34
CA GLY A 109 4.77 -7.41 13.31
C GLY A 109 4.85 -8.81 12.70
N TYR A 110 3.84 -9.22 11.91
CA TYR A 110 3.89 -10.49 11.20
C TYR A 110 5.02 -10.56 10.17
N ALA A 111 5.25 -9.45 9.44
CA ALA A 111 6.33 -9.38 8.47
C ALA A 111 7.70 -9.52 9.15
N GLU A 112 7.94 -8.82 10.24
CA GLU A 112 9.23 -8.86 10.96
C GLU A 112 9.47 -10.20 11.65
N ALA A 113 8.43 -10.82 12.22
CA ALA A 113 8.56 -12.09 12.93
C ALA A 113 8.72 -13.32 12.02
N TYR A 114 8.07 -13.34 10.85
CA TYR A 114 7.92 -14.60 10.09
C TYR A 114 8.32 -14.51 8.61
N SER A 115 8.01 -13.40 7.93
CA SER A 115 8.26 -13.29 6.49
C SER A 115 9.61 -12.65 6.16
N GLY A 116 10.07 -11.69 6.96
CA GLY A 116 11.27 -10.88 6.70
C GLY A 116 11.27 -10.24 5.30
N LYS A 117 12.47 -10.02 4.75
CA LYS A 117 12.68 -9.64 3.34
C LYS A 117 13.10 -10.84 2.48
N LYS A 118 12.53 -12.03 2.74
CA LYS A 118 12.97 -13.31 2.12
C LYS A 118 12.82 -13.31 0.60
N ASN A 119 11.85 -12.58 0.07
CA ASN A 119 11.65 -12.40 -1.35
C ASN A 119 11.09 -11.00 -1.63
N LYS A 120 10.99 -10.64 -2.93
CA LYS A 120 10.48 -9.32 -3.35
C LYS A 120 9.04 -9.03 -2.90
N ILE A 121 8.20 -10.06 -2.77
CA ILE A 121 6.80 -9.89 -2.34
C ILE A 121 6.75 -9.51 -0.87
N ASP A 122 7.47 -10.24 -0.01
CA ASP A 122 7.51 -9.96 1.43
C ASP A 122 8.16 -8.59 1.72
N ALA A 123 9.25 -8.28 1.02
CA ALA A 123 9.88 -6.95 1.10
C ALA A 123 8.92 -5.83 0.66
N LYS A 124 8.12 -6.05 -0.39
CA LYS A 124 7.10 -5.06 -0.81
C LYS A 124 5.98 -4.93 0.20
N ASN A 125 5.51 -6.04 0.79
CA ASN A 125 4.47 -6.03 1.82
C ASN A 125 4.92 -5.29 3.09
N LEU A 126 6.20 -5.43 3.47
CA LEU A 126 6.79 -4.67 4.58
C LEU A 126 6.74 -3.16 4.28
N VAL A 127 7.12 -2.75 3.07
CA VAL A 127 7.08 -1.35 2.64
C VAL A 127 5.66 -0.80 2.61
N ILE A 128 4.67 -1.61 2.20
CA ILE A 128 3.26 -1.21 2.24
C ILE A 128 2.82 -0.98 3.69
N ALA A 129 3.19 -1.85 4.63
CA ALA A 129 2.86 -1.69 6.04
C ALA A 129 3.45 -0.40 6.62
N THR A 130 4.74 -0.14 6.39
CA THR A 130 5.40 1.08 6.89
C THR A 130 4.84 2.34 6.23
N ASN A 131 4.48 2.30 4.95
CA ASN A 131 3.77 3.40 4.29
C ASN A 131 2.38 3.63 4.87
N GLY A 132 1.66 2.55 5.20
CA GLY A 132 0.35 2.62 5.82
C GLY A 132 0.41 3.37 7.15
N ILE A 133 1.34 2.98 8.02
CA ILE A 133 1.60 3.66 9.30
C ILE A 133 1.96 5.13 9.05
N ALA A 134 2.93 5.41 8.17
CA ALA A 134 3.38 6.77 7.90
C ALA A 134 2.25 7.68 7.38
N ASN A 135 1.37 7.17 6.51
CA ASN A 135 0.22 7.91 6.01
C ASN A 135 -0.76 8.26 7.13
N ILE A 136 -1.03 7.32 8.04
CA ILE A 136 -1.96 7.54 9.15
C ILE A 136 -1.36 8.50 10.17
N SER A 137 -0.09 8.31 10.56
CA SER A 137 0.63 9.24 11.45
C SER A 137 0.61 10.66 10.89
N LEU A 138 0.82 10.83 9.58
CA LEU A 138 0.76 12.16 8.94
C LEU A 138 -0.65 12.76 9.00
N LEU A 139 -1.70 11.97 8.83
CA LEU A 139 -3.09 12.45 8.94
C LEU A 139 -3.46 12.86 10.37
N LEU A 140 -2.85 12.22 11.37
CA LEU A 140 -3.06 12.51 12.79
C LEU A 140 -2.13 13.62 13.32
N GLY A 141 -1.23 14.16 12.49
CA GLY A 141 -0.27 15.21 12.89
C GLY A 141 0.96 14.69 13.66
N TYR A 142 1.20 13.38 13.67
CA TYR A 142 2.39 12.76 14.26
C TYR A 142 3.57 12.79 13.28
N ASP A 143 4.04 13.99 12.95
CA ASP A 143 5.02 14.22 11.88
C ASP A 143 6.34 13.46 12.10
N ALA A 144 6.83 13.35 13.33
CA ALA A 144 8.08 12.66 13.64
C ALA A 144 7.97 11.15 13.37
N GLU A 145 6.83 10.55 13.71
CA GLU A 145 6.55 9.15 13.44
C GLU A 145 6.35 8.91 11.94
N ALA A 146 5.59 9.78 11.28
CA ALA A 146 5.40 9.73 9.83
C ALA A 146 6.74 9.78 9.09
N GLU A 147 7.62 10.71 9.46
CA GLU A 147 8.95 10.84 8.88
C GLU A 147 9.78 9.56 9.06
N LYS A 148 9.83 9.02 10.28
CA LYS A 148 10.54 7.76 10.59
C LYS A 148 10.10 6.63 9.65
N TYR A 149 8.80 6.43 9.49
CA TYR A 149 8.29 5.34 8.67
C TYR A 149 8.39 5.60 7.17
N TYR A 150 8.23 6.84 6.68
CA TYR A 150 8.50 7.16 5.28
C TYR A 150 9.98 6.94 4.91
N ARG A 151 10.92 7.23 5.83
CA ARG A 151 12.34 6.91 5.62
C ARG A 151 12.57 5.38 5.55
N LYS A 152 11.94 4.61 6.43
CA LYS A 152 11.99 3.13 6.41
C LYS A 152 11.42 2.58 5.10
N SER A 153 10.27 3.07 4.66
CA SER A 153 9.65 2.72 3.37
C SER A 153 10.53 3.09 2.19
N LEU A 154 11.09 4.30 2.17
CA LEU A 154 11.98 4.77 1.10
C LEU A 154 13.20 3.85 0.95
N GLN A 155 13.80 3.42 2.06
CA GLN A 155 14.90 2.48 2.03
C GLN A 155 14.48 1.13 1.43
N GLY A 156 13.29 0.63 1.78
CA GLY A 156 12.77 -0.59 1.17
C GLY A 156 12.44 -0.44 -0.33
N GLU A 157 11.91 0.70 -0.78
CA GLU A 157 11.67 0.94 -2.21
C GLU A 157 12.98 1.00 -3.01
N LYS A 158 14.07 1.52 -2.43
CA LYS A 158 15.41 1.48 -3.04
C LYS A 158 15.91 0.05 -3.22
N GLU A 159 15.83 -0.77 -2.18
CA GLU A 159 16.22 -2.18 -2.24
C GLU A 159 15.40 -2.97 -3.26
N LEU A 160 14.14 -2.57 -3.46
CA LEU A 160 13.25 -3.16 -4.46
C LEU A 160 13.49 -2.62 -5.88
N GLY A 161 14.28 -1.56 -6.06
CA GLY A 161 14.47 -0.87 -7.34
C GLY A 161 13.19 -0.21 -7.87
N SER A 162 12.34 0.28 -6.97
CA SER A 162 11.02 0.81 -7.28
C SER A 162 11.05 2.34 -7.34
N GLU A 163 11.30 2.88 -8.54
CA GLU A 163 11.44 4.33 -8.73
C GLU A 163 10.15 5.08 -8.41
N VAL A 164 8.99 4.52 -8.79
CA VAL A 164 7.67 5.10 -8.41
C VAL A 164 7.51 5.13 -6.89
N GLY A 165 7.89 4.05 -6.20
CA GLY A 165 7.80 3.98 -4.75
C GLY A 165 8.73 4.98 -4.07
N GLN A 166 9.95 5.12 -4.56
CA GLN A 166 10.90 6.13 -4.08
C GLN A 166 10.35 7.54 -4.27
N ALA A 167 9.82 7.84 -5.46
CA ALA A 167 9.24 9.14 -5.78
C ALA A 167 8.11 9.52 -4.81
N ILE A 168 7.19 8.59 -4.54
CA ILE A 168 6.06 8.81 -3.62
C ILE A 168 6.57 9.11 -2.20
N ASN A 169 7.50 8.29 -1.68
CA ASN A 169 8.04 8.49 -0.33
C ASN A 169 8.81 9.81 -0.19
N LEU A 170 9.60 10.17 -1.19
CA LEU A 170 10.33 11.44 -1.23
C LEU A 170 9.36 12.63 -1.23
N ALA A 171 8.28 12.58 -2.01
CA ALA A 171 7.27 13.63 -1.99
C ALA A 171 6.59 13.76 -0.62
N LYS A 172 6.29 12.64 0.05
CA LYS A 172 5.71 12.65 1.40
C LYS A 172 6.64 13.22 2.45
N LEU A 173 7.94 12.92 2.38
CA LEU A 173 8.96 13.59 3.20
C LEU A 173 8.95 15.10 2.91
N GLY A 174 8.93 15.52 1.64
CA GLY A 174 8.82 16.93 1.25
C GLY A 174 7.60 17.62 1.88
N THR A 175 6.45 16.95 1.95
CA THR A 175 5.25 17.47 2.61
C THR A 175 5.45 17.70 4.11
N ILE A 176 6.13 16.79 4.81
CA ILE A 176 6.44 16.94 6.24
C ILE A 176 7.35 18.15 6.47
N PHE A 177 8.42 18.29 5.67
CA PHE A 177 9.31 19.45 5.76
C PHE A 177 8.59 20.76 5.42
N GLU A 178 7.66 20.72 4.47
CA GLU A 178 6.82 21.87 4.12
C GLU A 178 5.87 22.27 5.27
N GLN A 179 5.25 21.31 5.96
CA GLN A 179 4.39 21.55 7.13
C GLN A 179 5.18 22.21 8.28
N ARG A 180 6.44 21.83 8.44
CA ARG A 180 7.38 22.43 9.39
C ARG A 180 7.99 23.75 8.92
N GLN A 181 7.55 24.28 7.77
CA GLN A 181 8.07 25.52 7.15
C GLN A 181 9.56 25.47 6.80
N GLN A 182 10.13 24.26 6.69
CA GLN A 182 11.51 24.03 6.26
C GLN A 182 11.55 23.90 4.74
N TYR A 183 11.32 25.02 4.05
CA TYR A 183 11.08 25.05 2.61
C TYR A 183 12.27 24.59 1.76
N ASP A 184 13.49 24.89 2.17
CA ASP A 184 14.70 24.45 1.47
C ASP A 184 14.82 22.92 1.48
N SER A 185 14.61 22.30 2.65
CA SER A 185 14.57 20.84 2.79
C SER A 185 13.43 20.24 1.97
N ALA A 186 12.24 20.83 2.01
CA ALA A 186 11.09 20.38 1.23
C ALA A 186 11.38 20.39 -0.28
N GLN A 187 12.02 21.47 -0.78
CA GLN A 187 12.43 21.60 -2.17
C GLN A 187 13.41 20.48 -2.59
N VAL A 188 14.40 20.16 -1.75
CA VAL A 188 15.33 19.05 -2.01
C VAL A 188 14.59 17.72 -2.13
N TYR A 189 13.65 17.43 -1.24
CA TYR A 189 12.87 16.19 -1.31
C TYR A 189 11.95 16.14 -2.54
N TYR A 190 11.30 17.24 -2.90
CA TYR A 190 10.49 17.31 -4.12
C TYR A 190 11.35 17.17 -5.39
N GLN A 191 12.57 17.71 -5.41
CA GLN A 191 13.52 17.54 -6.51
C GLN A 191 13.93 16.08 -6.69
N ARG A 192 14.29 15.41 -5.60
CA ARG A 192 14.59 13.97 -5.63
C ARG A 192 13.37 13.15 -6.07
N SER A 193 12.16 13.54 -5.64
CA SER A 193 10.93 12.90 -6.12
C SER A 193 10.74 13.07 -7.62
N MET A 194 11.03 14.26 -8.17
CA MET A 194 10.97 14.55 -9.60
C MET A 194 11.96 13.66 -10.38
N GLU A 195 13.20 13.55 -9.94
CA GLU A 195 14.22 12.68 -10.55
C GLU A 195 13.74 11.23 -10.66
N GLN A 196 13.15 10.70 -9.58
CA GLN A 196 12.61 9.33 -9.56
C GLN A 196 11.39 9.16 -10.48
N ASN A 197 10.51 10.16 -10.58
CA ASN A 197 9.39 10.14 -11.53
C ASN A 197 9.86 10.22 -13.00
N VAL A 198 10.95 10.94 -13.28
CA VAL A 198 11.58 10.97 -14.62
C VAL A 198 12.15 9.59 -14.97
N LEU A 199 12.89 8.96 -14.04
CA LEU A 199 13.40 7.59 -14.23
C LEU A 199 12.26 6.58 -14.44
N ALA A 200 11.17 6.73 -13.68
CA ALA A 200 9.97 5.91 -13.80
C ALA A 200 9.11 6.21 -15.04
N LYS A 201 9.42 7.29 -15.79
CA LYS A 201 8.64 7.79 -16.94
C LYS A 201 7.17 8.07 -16.59
N THR A 202 6.91 8.64 -15.42
CA THR A 202 5.55 8.91 -14.92
C THR A 202 5.15 10.38 -15.12
N ASN A 203 4.46 10.70 -16.22
CA ASN A 203 3.96 12.06 -16.47
C ASN A 203 3.08 12.60 -15.34
N ARG A 204 2.23 11.74 -14.76
CA ARG A 204 1.41 12.09 -13.59
C ARG A 204 2.26 12.47 -12.38
N GLY A 205 3.34 11.72 -12.12
CA GLY A 205 4.23 11.98 -11.00
C GLY A 205 5.00 13.28 -11.17
N ILE A 206 5.51 13.53 -12.37
CA ILE A 206 6.15 14.78 -12.76
C ILE A 206 5.21 15.98 -12.52
N GLY A 207 3.95 15.89 -12.96
CA GLY A 207 2.96 16.95 -12.73
C GLY A 207 2.72 17.24 -11.25
N LEU A 208 2.71 16.22 -10.38
CA LEU A 208 2.58 16.41 -8.93
C LEU A 208 3.81 17.10 -8.31
N CYS A 209 5.01 16.82 -8.81
CA CYS A 209 6.23 17.52 -8.39
C CYS A 209 6.19 19.00 -8.78
N LEU A 210 5.77 19.32 -10.02
CA LEU A 210 5.62 20.71 -10.49
C LEU A 210 4.63 21.50 -9.63
N ASN A 211 3.49 20.90 -9.28
CA ASN A 211 2.53 21.52 -8.35
C ASN A 211 3.15 21.79 -6.98
N SER A 212 3.98 20.87 -6.49
CA SER A 212 4.67 21.03 -5.20
C SER A 212 5.70 22.16 -5.25
N PHE A 213 6.46 22.30 -6.34
CA PHE A 213 7.37 23.44 -6.54
C PHE A 213 6.64 24.78 -6.64
N GLY A 214 5.51 24.82 -7.35
CA GLY A 214 4.68 26.03 -7.41
C GLY A 214 4.21 26.46 -6.02
N ARG A 215 3.77 25.51 -5.19
CA ARG A 215 3.36 25.75 -3.80
C ARG A 215 4.50 26.20 -2.89
N ILE A 216 5.70 25.64 -3.05
CA ILE A 216 6.88 26.09 -2.29
C ILE A 216 7.26 27.51 -2.71
N THR A 217 7.33 27.79 -4.01
CA THR A 217 7.72 29.09 -4.55
C THR A 217 6.79 30.21 -4.06
N SER A 218 5.47 29.97 -4.03
CA SER A 218 4.51 30.95 -3.52
C SER A 218 4.76 31.25 -2.04
N LYS A 219 4.96 30.23 -1.21
CA LYS A 219 5.25 30.39 0.23
C LYS A 219 6.56 31.14 0.48
N THR A 220 7.62 30.81 -0.25
CA THR A 220 8.93 31.50 -0.09
C THR A 220 8.89 32.96 -0.57
N LYS A 221 8.08 33.28 -1.58
CA LYS A 221 7.89 34.66 -2.03
C LYS A 221 7.11 35.48 -1.01
N THR A 222 6.05 34.93 -0.43
CA THR A 222 5.27 35.62 0.62
C THR A 222 6.16 36.02 1.80
N ILE A 223 7.02 35.11 2.27
CA ILE A 223 7.92 35.37 3.41
C ILE A 223 8.86 36.54 3.13
N ARG A 224 9.45 36.59 1.94
CA ARG A 224 10.38 37.68 1.53
C ARG A 224 9.72 39.04 1.40
N ILE A 225 8.40 39.10 1.21
CA ILE A 225 7.65 40.37 1.12
C ILE A 225 7.22 40.84 2.52
N SER A 226 7.08 39.92 3.48
CA SER A 226 6.70 40.21 4.87
C SER A 226 7.88 40.44 5.83
N SER A 227 9.12 40.27 5.36
CA SER A 227 10.38 40.47 6.11
C SER A 227 11.07 41.76 5.71
#